data_AF-A0A6G8PUH4-F1
#
_entry.id   AF-A0A6G8PUH4-F1
#
_cell.length_a   1.000
_cell.length_b   1.000
_cell.length_c   1.000
_cell.angle_alpha   90.00
_cell.angle_beta   90.00
_cell.angle_gamma   90.00
#
_symmetry.space_group_name_H-M   'P 1'
#
loop_
_entity.id
_entity.type
_entity.pdbx_description
1 polymer ?
#
loop_
_entity_poly.entity_id
_entity_poly.type
_entity_poly.pdbx_seq_one_letter_code
_entity_poly.pdbx_strand_id
1 'polypeptide(L)' 'MRALGAPGPPHLTVAYIQAPDGTPAPEAFVREIERFRDAPVGELRVDRVELTLLGLDEEYPEPETFAALPLGGRPASRPL' A
#
# COMPACT_ATOMS: atom_id res chain seq x y z
N MET A 1 9.51 -14.62 -19.49
CA MET A 1 8.83 -13.76 -18.50
C MET A 1 8.57 -14.61 -17.27
N ARG A 2 9.19 -14.32 -16.12
CA ARG A 2 8.88 -15.03 -14.87
C ARG A 2 7.53 -14.50 -14.38
N ALA A 3 6.59 -15.39 -14.09
CA ALA A 3 5.37 -15.03 -13.40
C ALA A 3 5.76 -14.42 -12.05
N LEU A 4 5.38 -13.17 -11.82
CA LEU A 4 5.27 -12.63 -10.47
C LEU A 4 4.31 -13.56 -9.74
N GLY A 5 4.68 -14.04 -8.56
CA GLY A 5 3.86 -14.96 -7.77
C GLY A 5 2.43 -14.44 -7.62
N ALA A 6 1.48 -15.34 -7.33
CA ALA A 6 0.09 -14.95 -7.12
C ALA A 6 0.05 -13.76 -6.13
N PRO A 7 -0.69 -12.67 -6.46
CA PRO A 7 -0.75 -11.51 -5.59
C PRO A 7 -1.27 -11.96 -4.22
N GLY A 8 -0.57 -11.54 -3.16
CA GLY A 8 -1.02 -11.75 -1.80
C GLY A 8 -2.35 -11.05 -1.53
N PRO A 9 -2.99 -11.33 -0.39
CA PRO A 9 -4.18 -10.59 0.01
C PRO A 9 -3.87 -9.07 0.09
N PRO A 10 -4.87 -8.22 -0.18
CA PRO A 10 -4.72 -6.78 0.01
C PRO A 10 -4.36 -6.49 1.46
N HIS A 11 -3.36 -5.62 1.65
CA HIS A 11 -2.88 -5.21 2.96
C HIS A 11 -2.58 -3.71 2.94
N LEU A 12 -2.64 -3.09 4.11
CA LEU A 12 -2.23 -1.71 4.32
C LEU A 12 -0.94 -1.70 5.13
N THR A 13 0.17 -1.31 4.50
CA THR A 13 1.44 -1.18 5.19
C THR A 13 1.42 0.09 6.06
N VAL A 14 1.67 -0.07 7.36
CA VAL A 14 1.75 1.04 8.32
C VAL A 14 3.20 1.47 8.56
N ALA A 15 4.13 0.51 8.58
CA ALA A 15 5.55 0.76 8.77
C ALA A 15 6.40 -0.40 8.22
N TYR A 16 7.63 -0.08 7.80
CA TYR A 16 8.68 -1.06 7.57
C TYR A 16 9.61 -1.06 8.78
N ILE A 17 9.68 -2.19 9.48
CA ILE A 17 10.44 -2.32 10.75
C ILE A 17 11.69 -3.20 10.57
N GLN A 18 11.77 -3.91 9.45
CA GLN A 18 12.98 -4.63 9.07
C GLN A 18 14.01 -3.64 8.56
N ALA A 19 15.22 -3.67 9.12
CA ALA A 19 16.30 -2.84 8.60
C ALA A 19 16.64 -3.25 7.16
N PRO A 20 17.16 -2.32 6.32
CA PRO A 20 17.50 -2.63 4.93
C PRO A 20 18.50 -3.78 4.76
N ASP A 21 19.28 -4.09 5.80
CA ASP A 21 20.22 -5.21 5.86
C ASP A 21 19.56 -6.57 6.16
N GLY A 22 18.24 -6.60 6.31
CA GLY A 22 17.45 -7.79 6.59
C GLY A 22 17.30 -8.11 8.08
N THR A 23 17.85 -7.29 8.99
CA THR A 23 17.72 -7.50 10.44
C THR A 23 16.23 -7.50 10.85
N PRO A 24 15.74 -8.57 11.51
CA PRO A 24 14.34 -8.66 11.93
C PRO A 24 13.92 -7.55 12.88
N ALA A 25 12.61 -7.28 12.93
CA ALA A 25 12.02 -6.39 13.93
C ALA A 25 12.32 -6.92 15.36
N PRO A 26 12.61 -6.03 16.34
CA PRO A 26 12.83 -6.44 17.73
C PRO A 26 11.63 -7.20 18.30
N GLU A 27 11.86 -8.33 19.01
CA GLU A 27 10.77 -9.15 19.55
C GLU A 27 9.81 -8.36 20.45
N ALA A 28 10.34 -7.45 21.27
CA ALA A 28 9.52 -6.63 22.16
C ALA A 28 8.51 -5.76 21.38
N PHE A 29 8.91 -5.25 20.22
CA PHE A 29 8.03 -4.49 19.34
C PHE A 29 6.95 -5.39 18.73
N VAL A 30 7.35 -6.57 18.21
CA VAL A 30 6.42 -7.54 17.63
C VAL A 30 5.34 -7.93 18.65
N ARG A 31 5.74 -8.26 19.89
CA ARG A 31 4.82 -8.62 20.97
C ARG A 31 3.83 -7.52 21.33
N GLU A 32 4.24 -6.25 21.24
CA GLU A 32 3.36 -5.12 21.52
C GLU A 32 2.29 -4.99 20.42
N ILE A 33 2.69 -5.07 19.15
CA ILE A 33 1.77 -4.99 18.01
C ILE A 33 0.84 -6.21 17.93
N GLU A 34 1.31 -7.39 18.31
CA GLU A 34 0.50 -8.63 18.29
C GLU A 34 -0.78 -8.52 19.13
N ARG A 35 -0.81 -7.66 20.15
CA ARG A 35 -2.01 -7.39 20.96
C ARG A 35 -3.16 -6.80 20.15
N PHE A 36 -2.86 -6.20 19.00
CA PHE A 36 -3.82 -5.58 18.11
C PHE A 36 -4.18 -6.45 16.89
N ARG A 37 -3.73 -7.73 16.85
CA ARG A 37 -3.93 -8.63 15.69
C ARG A 37 -5.37 -8.70 15.19
N ASP A 38 -6.32 -8.76 16.13
CA ASP A 38 -7.74 -8.88 15.83
C ASP A 38 -8.51 -7.58 16.09
N ALA A 39 -7.79 -6.50 16.42
CA ALA A 39 -8.40 -5.21 16.66
C ALA A 39 -8.90 -4.60 15.34
N PRO A 40 -10.14 -4.10 15.27
CA PRO A 40 -10.62 -3.41 14.09
C PRO A 40 -9.83 -2.11 13.93
N VAL A 41 -9.21 -1.93 12.76
CA VAL A 41 -8.50 -0.68 12.40
C VAL A 41 -9.47 0.38 11.90
N GLY A 42 -10.59 -0.05 11.30
CA GLY A 42 -11.64 0.82 10.78
C GLY A 42 -12.23 0.28 9.48
N GLU A 43 -13.08 1.10 8.86
CA GLU A 43 -13.67 0.84 7.55
C GLU A 43 -13.27 1.94 6.59
N LEU A 44 -13.04 1.57 5.32
CA LEU A 44 -12.71 2.52 4.26
C LEU A 44 -13.63 2.29 3.06
N ARG A 45 -14.06 3.39 2.45
CA ARG A 45 -14.75 3.38 1.16
C ARG A 45 -13.74 3.68 0.07
N VAL A 46 -13.65 2.81 -0.93
CA VAL A 46 -12.78 3.04 -2.09
C VAL A 46 -13.53 3.86 -3.14
N ASP A 47 -13.18 5.13 -3.28
CA ASP A 47 -13.83 6.03 -4.24
C ASP A 47 -13.09 6.13 -5.58
N ARG A 48 -11.79 5.82 -5.61
CA ARG A 48 -10.95 5.85 -6.82
C ARG A 48 -9.75 4.92 -6.70
N VAL A 49 -9.18 4.56 -7.85
CA VAL A 49 -7.88 3.90 -7.96
C VAL A 49 -6.90 4.90 -8.57
N GLU A 50 -5.73 5.03 -7.96
CA GLU A 50 -4.65 5.87 -8.48
C GLU A 50 -3.52 4.99 -9.01
N LEU A 51 -3.01 5.36 -10.18
CA LEU A 51 -1.74 4.85 -10.69
C LEU A 51 -0.67 5.85 -10.29
N THR A 52 0.24 5.42 -9.42
CA THR A 52 1.32 6.25 -8.87
C THR A 52 2.66 5.81 -9.45
N LEU A 53 3.53 6.78 -9.75
CA LEU A 53 4.93 6.54 -10.09
C LEU A 53 5.80 6.79 -8.85
N LEU A 54 6.72 5.87 -8.58
CA LEU A 54 7.70 5.99 -7.49
C LEU A 54 9.10 6.10 -8.11
N GLY A 55 9.80 7.20 -7.82
CA GLY A 55 11.24 7.30 -8.07
C GLY A 55 11.99 6.33 -7.17
N LEU A 56 12.82 5.46 -7.73
CA LEU A 56 13.59 4.48 -6.95
C LEU A 56 14.98 5.01 -6.54
N ASP A 57 15.26 6.25 -6.88
CA ASP A 57 16.46 7.00 -6.54
C ASP A 57 16.41 7.59 -5.11
N GLU A 58 15.23 7.64 -4.50
CA GLU A 58 15.00 8.11 -3.14
C GLU A 58 14.61 6.95 -2.20
N GLU A 59 14.97 7.06 -0.92
CA GLU A 59 14.65 6.04 0.09
C GLU A 59 13.14 6.02 0.44
N TYR A 60 12.49 7.19 0.41
CA TYR A 60 11.07 7.39 0.66
C TYR A 60 10.49 8.37 -0.37
N PRO A 61 10.32 7.93 -1.63
CA PRO A 61 9.82 8.80 -2.68
C PRO A 61 8.39 9.23 -2.37
N GLU A 62 8.12 10.53 -2.52
CA GLU A 62 6.76 11.04 -2.45
C GLU A 62 5.92 10.44 -3.60
N PRO A 63 4.77 9.81 -3.30
CA PRO A 63 3.90 9.24 -4.33
C PRO A 63 3.37 10.30 -5.30
N GLU A 64 3.74 10.23 -6.59
CA GLU A 64 3.15 11.09 -7.62
C GLU A 64 2.03 10.37 -8.38
N THR A 65 0.81 10.92 -8.36
CA THR A 65 -0.33 10.39 -9.11
C THR A 65 -0.17 10.67 -10.60
N PHE A 66 0.05 9.62 -11.40
CA PHE A 66 0.10 9.69 -12.86
C PHE A 66 -1.30 9.67 -13.50
N ALA A 67 -2.20 8.84 -12.96
CA ALA A 67 -3.58 8.76 -13.44
C ALA A 67 -4.52 8.34 -12.30
N ALA A 68 -5.80 8.69 -12.43
CA ALA A 68 -6.83 8.29 -11.48
C ALA A 68 -8.08 7.76 -12.20
N LEU A 69 -8.63 6.66 -11.68
CA LEU A 69 -9.87 6.04 -12.13
C LEU A 69 -10.92 6.17 -11.01
N PRO A 70 -11.98 6.98 -11.19
CA PRO A 70 -13.08 7.03 -10.22
C PRO A 70 -13.85 5.70 -10.22
N LEU A 71 -14.23 5.21 -9.04
CA LEU A 71 -15.07 4.03 -8.86
C LEU A 71 -16.54 4.38 -8.56
N GLY A 72 -16.84 5.66 -8.30
CA GLY A 72 -18.19 6.18 -8.10
C GLY A 72 -18.70 7.03 -9.28
N GLY A 73 -19.78 6.57 -9.94
CA GLY A 73 -20.55 7.38 -10.90
C GLY A 73 -20.00 7.42 -12.34
N ARG A 74 -20.93 7.47 -13.30
CA ARG A 74 -20.82 7.30 -14.77
C ARG A 74 -19.48 7.76 -15.40
N PRO A 75 -18.89 6.99 -16.35
CA PRO A 75 -17.63 7.33 -16.99
C PRO A 75 -17.65 8.76 -17.52
N ALA A 76 -16.60 9.53 -17.22
CA ALA A 76 -16.39 10.83 -17.82
C ALA A 76 -16.42 10.67 -19.34
N SER A 77 -17.45 11.22 -19.99
CA SER A 77 -17.47 11.39 -21.43
C SER A 77 -16.22 12.19 -21.81
N ARG A 78 -15.28 11.56 -22.51
CA ARG A 78 -14.14 12.23 -23.13
C ARG A 78 -14.65 13.42 -23.95
N PRO A 79 -14.09 14.63 -23.82
CA PRO A 79 -14.11 15.56 -24.93
C PRO A 79 -13.19 15.02 -26.03
N LEU A 80 -13.65 15.13 -27.27
CA LEU A 80 -12.88 14.91 -28.49
C LEU A 80 -11.83 16.01 -28.64
#